data_AF-A0AAV5TRN8-F1
#
_entry.id   AF-A0AAV5TRN8-F1
#
_cell.length_a   1.000
_cell.length_b   1.000
_cell.length_c   1.000
_cell.angle_alpha   90.00
_cell.angle_beta   90.00
_cell.angle_gamma   90.00
#
_symmetry.space_group_name_H-M   'P 1'
#
loop_
_entity.id
_entity.type
_entity.pdbx_description
1 polymer ?
#
loop_
_entity_poly.entity_id
_entity_poly.type
_entity_poly.pdbx_seq_one_letter_code
_entity_poly.pdbx_strand_id
1 'polypeptide(L)'
;DANQTLHQHINSVAIDRVILQFPRYDNTTKPEMILLVNNAYYERAERDEIRKLWASKSESQMQKTGKSLVIFVVGRSTDLAEEAVTYGDLLQIDVDDTYRNTVYKIEAGLKWIEVYQNPEFVAKIDSDTVVHIDRLYERMQRYE
;
A
#
# COMPACT_ATOMS: atom_id res chain seq x y z
N ASP A 1 14.89 -21.03 0.87
CA ASP A 1 13.67 -21.49 0.18
C ASP A 1 12.51 -20.55 0.46
N ALA A 2 11.80 -20.14 -0.58
CA ALA A 2 10.57 -19.34 -0.44
C ALA A 2 9.48 -20.19 0.23
N ASN A 3 8.59 -19.55 0.99
CA ASN A 3 7.50 -20.26 1.66
C ASN A 3 6.41 -20.65 0.65
N GLN A 4 6.62 -21.78 -0.04
CA GLN A 4 5.74 -22.27 -1.09
C GLN A 4 4.29 -22.43 -0.63
N THR A 5 4.07 -22.77 0.64
CA THR A 5 2.74 -22.85 1.25
C THR A 5 2.04 -21.49 1.30
N LEU A 6 2.73 -20.44 1.74
CA LEU A 6 2.16 -19.08 1.75
C LEU A 6 1.86 -18.57 0.34
N HIS A 7 2.76 -18.82 -0.61
CA HIS A 7 2.56 -18.48 -2.01
C HIS A 7 1.29 -19.14 -2.58
N GLN A 8 1.13 -20.45 -2.35
CA GLN A 8 -0.06 -21.18 -2.77
C GLN A 8 -1.32 -20.66 -2.09
N HIS A 9 -1.25 -20.35 -0.78
CA HIS A 9 -2.37 -19.82 -0.04
C HIS A 9 -2.86 -18.50 -0.64
N ILE A 10 -1.98 -17.51 -0.78
CA ILE A 10 -2.33 -16.18 -1.32
C ILE A 10 -2.91 -16.27 -2.72
N ASN A 11 -2.42 -17.19 -3.56
CA ASN A 11 -2.88 -17.31 -4.93
C ASN A 11 -4.14 -18.17 -5.12
N SER A 12 -4.42 -19.10 -4.20
CA SER A 12 -5.56 -20.03 -4.33
C SER A 12 -6.84 -19.53 -3.66
N VAL A 13 -6.74 -18.61 -2.71
CA VAL A 13 -7.92 -18.05 -2.03
C VAL A 13 -8.28 -16.68 -2.59
N ALA A 14 -9.55 -16.31 -2.44
CA ALA A 14 -10.00 -14.96 -2.74
C ALA A 14 -9.28 -13.96 -1.82
N ILE A 15 -8.88 -12.82 -2.39
CA ILE A 15 -7.98 -11.86 -1.74
C ILE A 15 -8.59 -11.25 -0.46
N ASP A 16 -9.92 -11.16 -0.38
CA ASP A 16 -10.67 -10.74 0.80
C ASP A 16 -10.43 -11.62 2.02
N ARG A 17 -10.12 -12.91 1.81
CA ARG A 17 -9.84 -13.86 2.90
C ARG A 17 -8.47 -13.70 3.52
N VAL A 18 -7.55 -13.00 2.86
CA VAL A 18 -6.20 -12.75 3.38
C VAL A 18 -6.00 -11.30 3.81
N ILE A 19 -7.02 -10.46 3.67
CA ILE A 19 -6.99 -9.08 4.14
C ILE A 19 -7.67 -9.03 5.52
N LEU A 20 -6.90 -8.60 6.53
CA LEU A 20 -7.41 -8.36 7.88
C LEU A 20 -8.05 -6.97 7.99
N GLN A 21 -7.50 -6.00 7.25
CA GLN A 21 -8.00 -4.64 7.23
C GLN A 21 -7.84 -4.01 5.85
N PHE A 22 -8.96 -3.51 5.33
CA PHE A 22 -9.00 -2.78 4.08
C PHE A 22 -8.68 -1.30 4.30
N PRO A 23 -7.92 -0.68 3.39
CA PRO A 23 -7.81 0.76 3.36
C PRO A 23 -9.17 1.39 3.05
N ARG A 24 -9.44 2.54 3.67
CA ARG A 24 -10.63 3.37 3.49
C ARG A 24 -10.24 4.59 2.68
N TYR A 25 -10.84 4.74 1.51
CA TYR A 25 -10.64 5.88 0.63
C TYR A 25 -11.97 6.27 0.00
N ASP A 26 -12.03 7.51 -0.49
CA ASP A 26 -13.21 8.02 -1.15
C ASP A 26 -13.30 7.45 -2.59
N ASN A 27 -14.37 6.70 -2.85
CA ASN A 27 -14.63 6.11 -4.17
C ASN A 27 -15.17 7.13 -5.19
N THR A 28 -15.36 8.41 -4.82
CA THR A 28 -15.79 9.45 -5.77
C THR A 28 -14.72 9.79 -6.80
N THR A 29 -13.44 9.67 -6.44
CA THR A 29 -12.30 9.97 -7.30
C THR A 29 -11.52 8.68 -7.55
N LYS A 30 -11.51 8.23 -8.80
CA LYS A 30 -10.70 7.06 -9.18
C LYS A 30 -9.22 7.46 -9.18
N PRO A 31 -8.34 6.79 -8.41
CA PRO A 31 -6.93 7.10 -8.42
C PRO A 31 -6.29 6.71 -9.76
N GLU A 32 -5.42 7.58 -10.27
CA GLU A 32 -4.59 7.35 -11.45
C GLU A 32 -3.30 6.61 -11.05
N MET A 33 -2.80 6.84 -9.83
CA MET A 33 -1.60 6.17 -9.32
C MET A 33 -1.82 5.60 -7.91
N ILE A 34 -1.38 4.36 -7.66
CA ILE A 34 -1.34 3.77 -6.32
C ILE A 34 0.10 3.44 -5.95
N LEU A 35 0.56 3.95 -4.80
CA LEU A 35 1.86 3.66 -4.22
C LEU A 35 1.69 2.67 -3.06
N LEU A 36 2.19 1.45 -3.22
CA LEU A 36 2.22 0.43 -2.18
C LEU A 36 3.53 0.56 -1.39
N VAL A 37 3.46 1.16 -0.21
CA VAL A 37 4.61 1.29 0.69
C VAL A 37 4.65 0.08 1.62
N ASN A 38 5.70 -0.72 1.54
CA ASN A 38 5.82 -1.90 2.40
C ASN A 38 6.49 -1.51 3.73
N ASN A 39 5.80 -1.81 4.82
CA ASN A 39 6.27 -1.56 6.19
C ASN A 39 6.03 -2.78 7.07
N ALA A 40 6.85 -2.96 8.10
CA ALA A 40 6.48 -3.82 9.22
C ALA A 40 5.45 -3.12 10.12
N TYR A 41 4.57 -3.87 10.77
CA TYR A 41 3.50 -3.31 11.60
C TYR A 41 4.02 -2.37 12.70
N TYR A 42 5.20 -2.64 13.27
CA TYR A 42 5.80 -1.85 14.33
C TYR A 42 6.44 -0.52 13.86
N GLU A 43 6.61 -0.32 12.55
CA GLU A 43 7.21 0.88 11.95
C GLU A 43 6.19 2.04 11.82
N ARG A 44 5.45 2.33 12.90
CA ARG A 44 4.43 3.40 12.90
C ARG A 44 5.07 4.77 12.71
N ALA A 45 6.22 5.01 13.32
CA ALA A 45 6.92 6.29 13.23
C ALA A 45 7.31 6.63 11.78
N GLU A 46 7.81 5.65 11.03
CA GLU A 46 8.19 5.79 9.63
C GLU A 46 6.96 6.11 8.76
N ARG A 47 5.84 5.41 8.98
CA ARG A 47 4.57 5.73 8.29
C ARG A 47 4.09 7.13 8.59
N ASP A 48 4.16 7.56 9.85
CA ASP A 48 3.78 8.92 10.27
C ASP A 48 4.66 10.00 9.62
N GLU A 49 5.97 9.74 9.47
CA GLU A 49 6.86 10.66 8.76
C GLU A 49 6.54 10.72 7.26
N ILE A 50 6.28 9.57 6.62
CA ILE A 50 5.83 9.54 5.21
C ILE A 50 4.56 10.37 5.00
N ARG A 51 3.55 10.21 5.88
CA ARG A 51 2.29 10.97 5.85
C ARG A 51 2.50 12.48 5.97
N LYS A 52 3.42 12.91 6.83
CA LYS A 52 3.74 14.34 7.04
C LYS A 52 4.59 14.92 5.91
N LEU A 53 5.43 14.10 5.29
CA LEU A 53 6.37 14.50 4.26
C LEU A 53 5.76 14.24 2.87
N TRP A 54 6.39 13.38 2.08
CA TRP A 54 6.14 13.30 0.65
C TRP A 54 4.76 12.75 0.26
N ALA A 55 4.04 12.08 1.18
CA ALA A 55 2.66 11.65 0.97
C ALA A 55 1.63 12.70 1.42
N SER A 56 2.06 13.85 1.96
CA SER A 56 1.17 14.93 2.39
C SER A 56 0.49 15.63 1.21
N LYS A 57 -0.76 16.06 1.44
CA LYS A 57 -1.51 16.94 0.51
C LYS A 57 -0.87 18.32 0.31
N SER A 58 0.02 18.75 1.21
CA SER A 58 0.81 19.99 1.03
C SER A 58 1.94 19.82 0.02
N GLU A 59 2.49 18.60 -0.10
CA GLU A 59 3.70 18.31 -0.88
C GLU A 59 3.41 17.74 -2.27
N SER A 60 2.20 17.21 -2.51
CA SER A 60 1.81 16.64 -3.81
C SER A 60 0.43 17.10 -4.27
N GLN A 61 0.34 17.57 -5.52
CA GLN A 61 -0.95 17.89 -6.13
C GLN A 61 -1.80 16.64 -6.38
N MET A 62 -1.17 15.52 -6.72
CA MET A 62 -1.89 14.25 -6.88
C MET A 62 -2.51 13.77 -5.56
N GLN A 63 -1.79 13.89 -4.43
CA GLN A 63 -2.35 13.59 -3.10
C GLN A 63 -3.48 14.57 -2.75
N LYS A 64 -3.29 15.87 -3.03
CA LYS A 64 -4.30 16.90 -2.76
C LYS A 64 -5.60 16.67 -3.52
N THR A 65 -5.52 16.21 -4.77
CA THR A 65 -6.67 15.98 -5.65
C THR A 65 -7.25 14.58 -5.55
N GLY A 66 -6.63 13.68 -4.78
CA GLY A 66 -7.06 12.27 -4.71
C GLY A 66 -6.72 11.44 -5.94
N LYS A 67 -5.92 11.98 -6.87
CA LYS A 67 -5.45 11.25 -8.07
C LYS A 67 -4.35 10.23 -7.76
N SER A 68 -3.73 10.33 -6.59
CA SER A 68 -2.83 9.28 -6.09
C SER A 68 -3.23 8.81 -4.70
N LEU A 69 -3.09 7.51 -4.43
CA LEU A 69 -3.20 6.93 -3.09
C LEU A 69 -1.85 6.39 -2.63
N VAL A 70 -1.48 6.67 -1.39
CA VAL A 70 -0.37 6.00 -0.70
C VAL A 70 -0.99 5.00 0.27
N ILE A 71 -0.71 3.72 0.09
CA ILE A 71 -1.25 2.62 0.87
C ILE A 71 -0.09 1.90 1.56
N PHE A 72 -0.16 1.80 2.87
CA PHE A 72 0.83 1.07 3.66
C PHE A 72 0.43 -0.40 3.75
N VAL A 73 1.27 -1.28 3.20
CA VAL A 73 1.07 -2.72 3.25
C VAL A 73 1.83 -3.29 4.44
N VAL A 74 1.08 -3.80 5.41
CA VAL A 74 1.58 -4.29 6.70
C VAL A 74 1.11 -5.72 6.96
N GLY A 75 1.87 -6.47 7.75
CA GLY A 75 1.53 -7.83 8.12
C GLY A 75 0.55 -7.92 9.30
N ARG A 76 0.34 -9.15 9.75
CA ARG A 76 -0.53 -9.51 10.86
C ARG A 76 -0.05 -8.87 12.17
N SER A 77 -0.96 -8.15 12.82
CA SER A 77 -0.76 -7.55 14.14
C SER A 77 -2.09 -7.14 14.76
N THR A 78 -2.18 -7.16 16.09
CA THR A 78 -3.34 -6.67 16.85
C THR A 78 -3.26 -5.17 17.16
N ASP A 79 -2.10 -4.55 16.94
CA ASP A 79 -1.78 -3.22 17.47
C ASP A 79 -2.05 -2.09 16.45
N LEU A 80 -2.67 -2.42 15.32
CA LEU A 80 -2.91 -1.49 14.21
C LEU A 80 -4.32 -0.88 14.21
N ALA A 81 -5.22 -1.34 15.08
CA ALA A 81 -6.63 -0.94 15.06
C ALA A 81 -6.83 0.58 15.18
N GLU A 82 -6.12 1.24 16.12
CA GLU A 82 -6.19 2.70 16.31
C GLU A 82 -5.65 3.46 15.09
N GLU A 83 -4.50 3.02 14.56
CA GLU A 83 -3.87 3.66 13.42
C GLU A 83 -4.77 3.57 12.18
N ALA A 84 -5.31 2.40 11.91
CA ALA A 84 -6.16 2.20 10.76
C ALA A 84 -7.51 2.95 10.85
N VAL A 85 -8.05 3.12 12.07
CA VAL A 85 -9.23 3.96 12.31
C VAL A 85 -8.89 5.44 12.14
N THR A 86 -7.69 5.86 12.52
CA THR A 86 -7.24 7.25 12.41
C THR A 86 -6.95 7.66 10.96
N TYR A 87 -6.17 6.85 10.23
CA TYR A 87 -5.64 7.23 8.92
C TYR A 87 -6.34 6.54 7.74
N GLY A 88 -6.82 5.31 7.93
CA GLY A 88 -7.52 4.56 6.88
C GLY A 88 -6.65 4.13 5.69
N ASP A 89 -5.34 4.29 5.75
CA ASP A 89 -4.40 4.01 4.65
C ASP A 89 -3.66 2.67 4.79
N LEU A 90 -4.05 1.83 5.75
CA LEU A 90 -3.46 0.52 5.96
C LEU A 90 -4.17 -0.57 5.14
N LEU A 91 -3.37 -1.34 4.39
CA LEU A 91 -3.74 -2.64 3.86
C LEU A 91 -3.05 -3.71 4.72
N GLN A 92 -3.78 -4.30 5.64
CA GLN A 92 -3.24 -5.32 6.55
C GLN A 92 -3.48 -6.71 5.98
N ILE A 93 -2.38 -7.44 5.76
CA ILE A 93 -2.40 -8.80 5.19
C ILE A 93 -2.19 -9.82 6.31
N ASP A 94 -2.90 -10.94 6.23
CA ASP A 94 -2.83 -12.07 7.17
C ASP A 94 -1.54 -12.90 6.99
N VAL A 95 -0.39 -12.23 7.11
CA VAL A 95 0.95 -12.80 6.94
C VAL A 95 1.85 -12.23 8.03
N ASP A 96 2.68 -13.08 8.65
CA ASP A 96 3.62 -12.62 9.67
C ASP A 96 4.64 -11.65 9.09
N ASP A 97 4.87 -10.54 9.78
CA ASP A 97 5.85 -9.52 9.40
C ASP A 97 7.28 -10.01 9.64
N THR A 98 7.80 -10.71 8.66
CA THR A 98 9.20 -11.11 8.57
C THR A 98 9.75 -10.68 7.22
N TYR A 99 11.05 -10.41 7.16
CA TYR A 99 11.72 -10.06 5.91
C TYR A 99 11.46 -11.08 4.78
N ARG A 100 11.43 -12.38 5.12
CA ARG A 100 11.14 -13.46 4.16
C ARG A 100 9.73 -13.40 3.60
N ASN A 101 8.79 -12.84 4.35
CA ASN A 101 7.39 -12.76 3.96
C ASN A 101 7.03 -11.44 3.26
N THR A 102 7.96 -10.49 3.11
CA THR A 102 7.70 -9.22 2.41
C THR A 102 7.21 -9.44 0.98
N VAL A 103 7.71 -10.47 0.28
CA VAL A 103 7.23 -10.83 -1.06
C VAL A 103 5.72 -11.12 -1.09
N TYR A 104 5.18 -11.73 -0.04
CA TYR A 104 3.76 -12.06 0.08
C TYR A 104 2.90 -10.84 0.37
N LYS A 105 3.43 -9.84 1.09
CA LYS A 105 2.76 -8.55 1.24
C LYS A 105 2.66 -7.82 -0.09
N ILE A 106 3.74 -7.81 -0.88
CA ILE A 106 3.75 -7.22 -2.22
C ILE A 106 2.75 -7.93 -3.12
N GLU A 107 2.78 -9.26 -3.16
CA GLU A 107 1.87 -10.08 -3.95
C GLU A 107 0.39 -9.82 -3.59
N ALA A 108 0.06 -9.84 -2.29
CA ALA A 108 -1.28 -9.54 -1.82
C ALA A 108 -1.71 -8.11 -2.13
N GLY A 109 -0.80 -7.13 -2.01
CA GLY A 109 -1.06 -5.74 -2.37
C GLY A 109 -1.39 -5.56 -3.85
N LEU A 110 -0.65 -6.23 -4.75
CA LEU A 110 -0.93 -6.22 -6.18
C LEU A 110 -2.27 -6.88 -6.51
N LYS A 111 -2.58 -8.03 -5.89
CA LYS A 111 -3.89 -8.70 -6.05
C LYS A 111 -5.04 -7.85 -5.53
N TRP A 112 -4.84 -7.13 -4.42
CA TRP A 112 -5.85 -6.20 -3.91
C TRP A 112 -6.13 -5.09 -4.93
N ILE A 113 -5.09 -4.54 -5.56
CA ILE A 113 -5.26 -3.57 -6.65
C ILE A 113 -6.03 -4.18 -7.81
N GLU A 114 -5.64 -5.37 -8.29
CA GLU A 114 -6.30 -6.04 -9.41
C GLU A 114 -7.81 -6.24 -9.19
N VAL A 115 -8.21 -6.60 -7.96
CA VAL A 115 -9.61 -6.92 -7.64
C VAL A 115 -10.44 -5.68 -7.34
N TYR A 116 -9.90 -4.74 -6.58
CA TYR A 116 -10.68 -3.63 -6.03
C TYR A 116 -10.42 -2.30 -6.72
N GLN A 117 -9.29 -2.16 -7.40
CA GLN A 117 -8.83 -0.90 -8.00
C GLN A 117 -8.52 -1.12 -9.48
N ASN A 118 -8.22 -0.03 -10.18
CA ASN A 118 -7.77 -0.10 -11.57
C ASN A 118 -7.03 1.20 -11.95
N PRO A 119 -5.92 1.53 -11.24
CA PRO A 119 -5.15 2.73 -11.55
C PRO A 119 -4.37 2.56 -12.85
N GLU A 120 -3.92 3.66 -13.43
CA GLU A 120 -3.03 3.68 -14.60
C GLU A 120 -1.64 3.17 -14.21
N PHE A 121 -1.13 3.60 -13.05
CA PHE A 121 0.16 3.18 -12.53
C PHE A 121 0.10 2.62 -11.11
N VAL A 122 0.93 1.62 -10.87
CA VAL A 122 1.20 1.06 -9.55
C VAL A 122 2.70 1.11 -9.28
N ALA A 123 3.09 1.62 -8.12
CA ALA A 123 4.48 1.63 -7.69
C ALA A 123 4.63 0.93 -6.34
N LYS A 124 5.52 -0.07 -6.26
CA LYS A 124 5.99 -0.57 -4.97
C LYS A 124 7.10 0.35 -4.47
N ILE A 125 6.99 0.79 -3.23
CA ILE A 125 7.91 1.73 -2.58
C ILE A 125 8.41 1.11 -1.27
N ASP A 126 9.70 1.30 -0.97
CA ASP A 126 10.27 0.95 0.33
C ASP A 126 10.08 2.09 1.34
N SER A 127 9.92 1.75 2.61
CA SER A 127 9.62 2.71 3.67
C SER A 127 10.75 3.69 3.98
N ASP A 128 11.98 3.39 3.57
CA ASP A 128 13.18 4.20 3.75
C ASP A 128 13.46 5.12 2.53
N THR A 129 12.45 5.39 1.72
CA THR A 129 12.56 6.22 0.51
C THR A 129 11.74 7.50 0.57
N VAL A 130 12.11 8.47 -0.26
CA VAL A 130 11.37 9.72 -0.47
C VAL A 130 10.98 9.82 -1.92
N VAL A 131 9.69 10.08 -2.19
CA VAL A 131 9.14 10.07 -3.55
C VAL A 131 8.52 11.41 -3.90
N HIS A 132 8.97 12.02 -5.01
CA HIS A 132 8.24 13.15 -5.57
C HIS A 132 7.10 12.63 -6.46
N ILE A 133 5.93 12.39 -5.87
CA ILE A 133 4.78 11.70 -6.52
C ILE A 133 4.43 12.34 -7.87
N ASP A 134 4.24 13.67 -7.89
CA ASP A 134 3.82 14.39 -9.10
C ASP A 134 4.81 14.18 -10.28
N ARG A 135 6.12 14.29 -10.00
CA ARG A 135 7.18 14.07 -11.00
C ARG A 135 7.29 12.61 -11.43
N LEU A 136 7.07 11.66 -10.51
CA LEU A 136 7.09 10.25 -10.84
C LEU A 136 5.96 9.94 -11.83
N TYR A 137 4.75 10.39 -11.56
CA TYR A 137 3.61 10.22 -12.45
C TYR A 137 3.85 10.87 -13.84
N GLU A 138 4.28 12.13 -13.88
CA GLU A 138 4.63 12.82 -15.14
C GLU A 138 5.70 12.09 -15.96
N ARG A 139 6.60 11.34 -15.31
CA ARG A 139 7.62 10.54 -15.98
C ARG A 139 7.06 9.24 -16.53
N MET A 140 6.17 8.58 -15.80
CA MET A 140 5.52 7.34 -16.24
C MET A 140 4.66 7.59 -17.49
N GLN A 141 3.91 8.70 -17.53
CA GLN A 141 3.08 9.08 -18.67
C GLN A 141 3.84 9.32 -19.99
N ARG A 142 5.18 9.46 -19.95
CA ARG A 142 5.99 9.61 -21.17
C ARG A 142 6.37 8.29 -21.84
N TYR A 143 6.11 7.18 -21.16
CA TYR A 143 6.49 5.84 -21.63
C TYR A 143 5.28 4.99 -22.07
N GLU A 144 4.07 5.56 -22.06
CA GLU A 144 2.89 5.03 -22.76
C GLU A 144 2.86 5.50 -24.23
#